data_AF-A0A5C9BTE0-F1
#
_entry.id   AF-A0A5C9BTE0-F1
#
_cell.length_a   1.000
_cell.length_b   1.000
_cell.length_c   1.000
_cell.angle_alpha   90.00
_cell.angle_beta   90.00
_cell.angle_gamma   90.00
#
_symmetry.space_group_name_H-M   'P 1'
#
loop_
_entity.id
_entity.type
_entity.pdbx_description
1 polymer ?
#
loop_
_entity_poly.entity_id
_entity_poly.type
_entity_poly.pdbx_seq_one_letter_code
_entity_poly.pdbx_strand_id
1 'polypeptide(L)'
;MKFPAIDFGTHSFRKGVITFILSLTEVPNMAAIFQRAGWSLGLQDRYIFSLPGADQFCGRIAACLNINDGNDFSILPPHFPNAMIISIEDWTNIIPNYSEIPTQFQGILVY
;
A
#
# COMPACT_ATOMS: atom_id res chain seq x y z
N MET A 1 11.28 -13.85 -23.38
CA MET A 1 12.05 -12.87 -22.57
C MET A 1 11.66 -13.10 -21.13
N LYS A 2 12.52 -13.76 -20.32
CA LYS A 2 12.25 -14.04 -18.91
C LYS A 2 13.10 -13.04 -18.11
N PHE A 3 12.47 -11.99 -17.60
CA PHE A 3 13.15 -11.10 -16.68
C PHE A 3 13.20 -11.76 -15.29
N PRO A 4 14.33 -11.69 -14.57
CA PRO A 4 14.39 -12.12 -13.18
C PRO A 4 13.42 -11.27 -12.33
N ALA A 5 12.82 -11.87 -11.30
CA ALA A 5 11.80 -11.22 -10.46
C ALA A 5 12.25 -9.87 -9.87
N ILE A 6 13.57 -9.70 -9.67
CA ILE A 6 14.21 -8.48 -9.17
C ILE A 6 14.00 -7.26 -10.10
N ASP A 7 13.87 -7.48 -11.42
CA ASP A 7 13.73 -6.41 -12.43
C ASP A 7 12.30 -5.86 -12.54
N PHE A 8 11.31 -6.56 -12.00
CA PHE A 8 9.91 -6.10 -12.02
C PHE A 8 9.64 -4.97 -11.00
N GLY A 9 10.54 -4.79 -10.04
CA GLY A 9 10.57 -3.69 -9.07
C GLY A 9 9.26 -3.43 -8.31
N THR A 10 9.26 -2.34 -7.54
CA THR A 10 8.08 -1.86 -6.78
C THR A 10 6.91 -1.44 -7.69
N HIS A 11 7.19 -1.17 -8.96
CA HIS A 11 6.20 -0.74 -9.94
C HIS A 11 5.18 -1.85 -10.30
N SER A 12 5.63 -3.11 -10.38
CA SER A 12 4.73 -4.24 -10.67
C SER A 12 3.85 -4.59 -9.47
N PHE A 13 4.37 -4.46 -8.26
CA PHE A 13 3.60 -4.61 -7.02
C PHE A 13 2.47 -3.58 -6.93
N ARG A 14 2.76 -2.29 -7.18
CA ARG A 14 1.72 -1.25 -7.22
C ARG A 14 0.61 -1.60 -8.21
N LYS A 15 0.95 -2.07 -9.42
CA LYS A 15 -0.06 -2.50 -10.40
C LYS A 15 -0.91 -3.66 -9.89
N GLY A 16 -0.30 -4.69 -9.31
CA GLY A 16 -1.00 -5.85 -8.75
C GLY A 16 -1.96 -5.49 -7.62
N VAL A 17 -1.52 -4.65 -6.67
CA VAL A 17 -2.36 -4.16 -5.57
C VAL A 17 -3.57 -3.40 -6.09
N ILE A 18 -3.40 -2.57 -7.12
CA ILE A 18 -4.50 -1.82 -7.73
C ILE A 18 -5.47 -2.75 -8.46
N THR A 19 -4.97 -3.76 -9.19
CA THR A 19 -5.82 -4.79 -9.81
C THR A 19 -6.64 -5.53 -8.76
N PHE A 20 -6.04 -5.85 -7.61
CA PHE A 20 -6.75 -6.48 -6.49
C PHE A 20 -7.86 -5.56 -5.95
N ILE A 21 -7.56 -4.29 -5.64
CA ILE A 21 -8.55 -3.32 -5.14
C ILE A 21 -9.70 -3.17 -6.14
N LEU A 22 -9.42 -3.05 -7.44
CA LEU A 22 -10.43 -2.90 -8.50
C LEU A 22 -11.29 -4.16 -8.73
N SER A 23 -10.83 -5.33 -8.28
CA SER A 23 -11.60 -6.58 -8.39
C SER A 23 -12.71 -6.71 -7.35
N LEU A 24 -12.69 -5.87 -6.31
CA LEU A 24 -13.67 -5.89 -5.23
C LEU A 24 -14.96 -5.20 -5.68
N THR A 25 -16.06 -5.46 -4.98
CA THR A 25 -17.34 -4.80 -5.24
C THR A 25 -17.45 -3.45 -4.52
N GLU A 26 -16.81 -3.32 -3.37
CA GLU A 26 -16.86 -2.12 -2.52
C GLU A 26 -15.63 -1.23 -2.74
N VAL A 27 -15.42 -0.84 -3.99
CA VAL A 27 -14.24 -0.05 -4.36
C VAL A 27 -14.49 1.43 -4.10
N PRO A 28 -13.53 2.16 -3.51
CA PRO A 28 -13.61 3.61 -3.41
C PRO A 28 -13.49 4.25 -4.80
N ASN A 29 -13.53 5.58 -4.87
CA ASN A 29 -13.48 6.25 -6.16
C ASN A 29 -12.16 5.99 -6.92
N MET A 30 -12.25 5.96 -8.25
CA MET A 30 -11.09 5.68 -9.11
C MET A 30 -9.93 6.67 -8.93
N ALA A 31 -10.23 7.92 -8.56
CA ALA A 31 -9.21 8.92 -8.32
C ALA A 31 -8.27 8.53 -7.16
N ALA A 32 -8.80 8.07 -6.02
CA ALA A 32 -7.99 7.63 -4.90
C ALA A 32 -7.09 6.44 -5.26
N ILE A 33 -7.63 5.49 -6.03
CA ILE A 33 -6.92 4.29 -6.48
C ILE A 33 -5.75 4.68 -7.40
N PHE A 34 -5.99 5.52 -8.40
CA PHE A 34 -4.97 5.95 -9.35
C PHE A 34 -3.87 6.78 -8.67
N GLN A 35 -4.23 7.65 -7.72
CA GLN A 35 -3.24 8.37 -6.92
C GLN A 35 -2.36 7.41 -6.12
N ARG A 36 -2.92 6.36 -5.50
CA ARG A 36 -2.16 5.32 -4.79
C ARG A 36 -1.32 4.43 -5.72
N ALA A 37 -1.74 4.27 -6.97
CA ALA A 37 -0.93 3.64 -8.02
C ALA A 37 0.29 4.49 -8.41
N GLY A 38 0.33 5.76 -8.00
CA GLY A 38 1.29 6.75 -8.46
C GLY A 38 1.02 7.21 -9.89
N TRP A 39 -0.23 7.14 -10.35
CA TRP A 39 -0.62 7.53 -11.70
C TRP A 39 -1.16 8.95 -11.71
N SER A 40 -0.62 9.78 -12.61
CA SER A 40 -1.17 11.11 -12.84
C SER A 40 -2.51 11.00 -13.54
N LEU A 41 -3.53 11.64 -12.95
CA LEU A 41 -4.84 11.87 -13.58
C LEU A 41 -4.79 12.92 -14.70
N GLY A 42 -3.64 13.60 -14.87
CA GLY A 42 -3.46 14.64 -15.87
C GLY A 42 -4.50 15.75 -15.73
N LEU A 43 -5.23 16.03 -16.82
CA LEU A 43 -6.28 17.06 -16.84
C LEU A 43 -7.50 16.70 -15.98
N GLN A 44 -7.72 15.41 -15.69
CA GLN A 44 -8.88 14.95 -14.91
C GLN A 44 -8.77 15.33 -13.44
N ASP A 45 -7.55 15.52 -12.92
CA ASP A 45 -7.29 15.88 -11.51
C ASP A 45 -7.94 17.22 -11.11
N ARG A 46 -8.25 18.07 -12.10
CA ARG A 46 -8.97 19.34 -11.89
C ARG A 46 -10.45 19.17 -11.58
N TYR A 47 -11.04 18.04 -11.97
CA TYR A 47 -12.50 17.84 -11.93
C TYR A 47 -12.91 16.60 -11.13
N ILE A 48 -12.03 15.60 -11.05
CA ILE A 48 -12.27 14.34 -10.35
C ILE A 48 -11.44 14.34 -9.08
N PHE A 49 -12.10 14.59 -7.96
CA PHE A 49 -11.44 14.65 -6.65
C PHE A 49 -11.56 13.31 -5.92
N SER A 50 -10.54 12.97 -5.14
CA SER A 50 -10.63 11.88 -4.17
C SER A 50 -11.72 12.17 -3.14
N LEU A 51 -12.52 11.17 -2.79
CA LEU A 51 -13.49 11.32 -1.70
C LEU A 51 -12.77 11.38 -0.34
N PRO A 52 -13.31 12.11 0.65
CA PRO A 52 -12.77 12.11 2.00
C PRO A 52 -12.61 10.68 2.53
N GLY A 53 -11.43 10.32 3.03
CA GLY A 53 -11.14 8.99 3.57
C GLY A 53 -10.92 7.88 2.53
N ALA A 54 -11.07 8.16 1.22
CA ALA A 54 -10.93 7.14 0.18
C ALA A 54 -9.51 6.54 0.09
N ASP A 55 -8.47 7.36 0.28
CA ASP A 55 -7.10 6.84 0.29
C ASP A 55 -6.82 5.94 1.52
N GLN A 56 -7.38 6.28 2.68
CA GLN A 56 -7.28 5.45 3.88
C GLN A 56 -7.97 4.10 3.66
N PHE A 57 -9.17 4.12 3.05
CA PHE A 57 -9.91 2.91 2.70
C PHE A 57 -9.12 2.05 1.68
N CYS A 58 -8.59 2.64 0.61
CA CYS A 58 -7.70 1.95 -0.32
C CYS A 58 -6.49 1.32 0.38
N GLY A 59 -5.91 2.00 1.37
CA GLY A 59 -4.76 1.51 2.12
C GLY A 59 -5.06 0.28 2.96
N ARG A 60 -6.21 0.28 3.63
CA ARG A 60 -6.66 -0.87 4.41
C ARG A 60 -6.92 -2.09 3.54
N ILE A 61 -7.54 -1.89 2.37
CA ILE A 61 -7.72 -2.96 1.39
C ILE A 61 -6.39 -3.45 0.85
N ALA A 62 -5.45 -2.54 0.55
CA ALA A 62 -4.11 -2.91 0.09
C ALA A 62 -3.34 -3.76 1.13
N ALA A 63 -3.62 -3.54 2.42
CA ALA A 63 -3.12 -4.35 3.53
C ALA A 63 -3.91 -5.66 3.74
N CYS A 64 -4.85 -6.00 2.84
CA CYS A 64 -5.69 -7.18 2.88
C CYS A 64 -6.57 -7.29 4.16
N LEU A 65 -6.94 -6.16 4.76
CA LEU A 65 -7.89 -6.15 5.87
C LEU A 65 -9.30 -6.51 5.37
N ASN A 66 -10.02 -7.30 6.16
CA ASN A 66 -11.36 -7.75 5.80
C ASN A 66 -12.36 -6.60 5.90
N ILE A 67 -12.87 -6.14 4.76
CA ILE A 67 -13.85 -5.02 4.67
C ILE A 67 -15.13 -5.32 5.45
N ASN A 68 -15.53 -6.61 5.54
CA ASN A 68 -16.75 -7.01 6.22
C ASN A 68 -16.59 -7.12 7.75
N ASP A 69 -15.36 -7.06 8.25
CA ASP A 69 -15.11 -7.04 9.69
C ASP A 69 -14.80 -5.61 10.14
N GLY A 70 -15.83 -4.94 10.67
CA GLY A 70 -15.71 -3.55 11.09
C GLY A 70 -14.67 -3.32 12.18
N ASN A 71 -14.40 -4.31 13.05
CA ASN A 71 -13.40 -4.17 14.11
C ASN A 71 -12.00 -4.20 13.50
N ASP A 72 -11.70 -5.22 12.68
CA ASP A 72 -10.39 -5.37 12.05
C ASP A 72 -10.13 -4.30 11.00
N PHE A 73 -11.17 -3.91 10.26
CA PHE A 73 -11.06 -2.88 9.24
C PHE A 73 -10.93 -1.47 9.82
N SER A 74 -11.47 -1.20 11.02
CA SER A 74 -11.40 0.13 11.65
C SER A 74 -10.21 0.32 12.58
N ILE A 75 -9.31 -0.67 12.71
CA ILE A 75 -8.14 -0.58 13.59
C ILE A 75 -7.31 0.65 13.22
N LEU A 76 -6.96 1.49 14.19
CA LEU A 76 -6.08 2.64 13.95
C LEU A 76 -4.75 2.16 13.35
N PRO A 77 -4.14 2.91 12.41
CA PRO A 77 -2.80 2.57 11.95
C PRO A 77 -1.84 2.41 13.14
N PRO A 78 -0.80 1.57 13.04
CA PRO A 78 0.17 1.39 14.11
C PRO A 78 0.72 2.76 14.56
N HIS A 79 0.41 3.15 15.79
CA HIS A 79 0.95 4.37 16.37
C HIS A 79 2.30 4.03 16.99
N PHE A 80 3.38 4.42 16.33
CA PHE A 80 4.71 4.33 16.91
C PHE A 80 4.88 5.46 17.94
N PRO A 81 5.04 5.17 19.25
CA PRO A 81 5.28 6.21 20.24
C PRO A 81 6.68 6.80 20.00
N ASN A 82 6.70 8.07 19.61
CA ASN A 82 7.89 8.81 19.11
C ASN A 82 8.50 8.20 17.84
N ALA A 83 9.30 9.00 17.13
CA ALA A 83 10.08 8.58 15.97
C ALA A 83 11.13 7.55 16.41
N MET A 84 10.67 6.34 16.71
CA MET A 84 11.51 5.20 17.01
C MET A 84 12.24 4.88 15.72
N ILE A 85 13.51 5.25 15.66
CA ILE A 85 14.41 4.79 14.61
C ILE A 85 14.63 3.31 14.91
N ILE A 86 13.80 2.48 14.31
CA ILE A 86 13.90 1.02 14.39
C ILE A 86 15.20 0.64 13.68
N SER A 87 16.14 0.03 14.42
CA SER A 87 17.40 -0.43 13.84
C SER A 87 17.15 -1.61 12.89
N ILE A 88 18.12 -1.92 12.03
CA ILE A 88 18.02 -3.10 11.13
C ILE A 88 17.86 -4.39 11.94
N GLU A 89 18.47 -4.48 13.11
CA GLU A 89 18.35 -5.63 14.02
C GLU A 89 16.92 -5.77 14.56
N ASP A 90 16.30 -4.65 14.95
CA ASP A 90 14.91 -4.65 15.38
C ASP A 90 13.96 -5.07 14.25
N TRP A 91 14.22 -4.64 13.02
CA TRP A 91 13.43 -5.05 11.85
C TRP A 91 13.53 -6.55 11.56
N THR A 92 14.69 -7.17 11.76
CA THR A 92 14.83 -8.63 11.62
C THR A 92 14.03 -9.42 12.66
N ASN A 93 13.76 -8.82 13.83
CA ASN A 93 12.92 -9.42 14.87
C ASN A 93 11.42 -9.26 14.58
N ILE A 94 11.02 -8.15 13.93
CA ILE A 94 9.62 -7.87 13.59
C ILE A 94 9.21 -8.62 12.32
N ILE A 95 10.06 -8.61 11.30
CA ILE A 95 9.81 -9.21 9.99
C ILE A 95 10.82 -10.33 9.76
N PRO A 96 10.37 -11.61 9.65
CA PRO A 96 11.26 -12.71 9.34
C PRO A 96 11.94 -12.47 7.99
N ASN A 97 13.25 -12.70 7.93
CA ASN A 97 14.10 -12.54 6.75
C ASN A 97 14.18 -11.10 6.20
N TYR A 98 13.98 -10.07 7.03
CA TYR A 98 14.07 -8.66 6.59
C TYR A 98 15.37 -8.32 5.84
N SER A 99 16.50 -8.89 6.26
CA SER A 99 17.81 -8.71 5.61
C SER A 99 17.90 -9.31 4.20
N GLU A 100 17.07 -10.30 3.88
CA GLU A 100 17.03 -10.95 2.57
C GLU A 100 16.11 -10.21 1.59
N ILE A 101 15.23 -9.34 2.11
CA ILE A 101 14.34 -8.52 1.30
C ILE A 101 15.19 -7.49 0.55
N PRO A 102 15.00 -7.31 -0.78
CA PRO A 102 15.73 -6.30 -1.52
C PRO A 102 15.50 -4.90 -0.93
N THR A 103 16.56 -4.07 -0.87
CA THR A 103 16.57 -2.74 -0.24
C THR A 103 15.44 -1.82 -0.71
N GLN A 104 14.98 -1.99 -1.95
CA GLN A 104 13.87 -1.25 -2.56
C GLN A 104 12.51 -1.54 -1.90
N PHE A 105 12.34 -2.70 -1.27
CA PHE A 105 11.12 -3.13 -0.59
C PHE A 105 11.17 -2.89 0.92
N GLN A 106 12.37 -2.73 1.49
CA GLN A 106 12.56 -2.45 2.92
C GLN A 106 11.88 -1.13 3.35
N GLY A 107 11.95 -0.08 2.52
CA GLY A 107 11.34 1.22 2.83
C GLY A 107 9.82 1.31 2.67
N ILE A 108 9.18 0.32 2.02
CA ILE A 108 7.72 0.28 1.82
C ILE A 108 7.01 -0.29 3.05
N LEU A 109 7.70 -1.10 3.85
CA LEU A 109 7.16 -1.75 5.05
C LEU A 109 6.88 -0.77 6.22
N VAL A 110 7.32 0.49 6.09
CA VAL A 110 7.15 1.55 7.09
C VAL A 110 5.83 2.32 6.90
N TYR A 111 5.12 2.12 5.79
CA TYR A 111 3.79 2.66 5.52
C TYR A 111 2.70 1.60 5.71
#